data_AF-A0A972AE74-F1
#
_entry.id   AF-A0A972AE74-F1
#
_cell.length_a   1.000
_cell.length_b   1.000
_cell.length_c   1.000
_cell.angle_alpha   90.00
_cell.angle_beta   90.00
_cell.angle_gamma   90.00
#
_symmetry.space_group_name_H-M   'P 1'
#
loop_
_entity.id
_entity.type
_entity.pdbx_description
1 polymer ?
#
loop_
_entity_poly.entity_id
_entity_poly.type
_entity_poly.pdbx_seq_one_letter_code
_entity_poly.pdbx_strand_id
1 'polypeptide(L)'
;MKRVSGKRKQDKSEKEVFLITASDEREFDVYKSLLESCGIPVLKKHREAGEYLNISMGMSVYGVDIYVPEKYHREALGLVKSTAGKEDDYDKEFEKEKESYQNRRLTYVWIIIAVFYSPFLVWLIYTLINDVFMIGSQ
;
A
#
# COMPACT_ATOMS: atom_id res chain seq x y z
N MET A 1 3.43 -33.74 -22.30
CA MET A 1 2.83 -32.68 -21.44
C MET A 1 2.78 -31.38 -22.24
N LYS A 2 1.58 -30.95 -22.64
CA LYS A 2 1.36 -29.80 -23.54
C LYS A 2 1.13 -28.57 -22.65
N ARG A 3 2.13 -27.68 -22.51
CA ARG A 3 1.94 -26.42 -21.75
C ARG A 3 1.21 -25.42 -22.65
N VAL A 4 0.06 -25.01 -22.16
CA VAL A 4 -0.94 -24.18 -22.83
C VAL A 4 -0.33 -22.82 -23.16
N SER A 5 -0.37 -22.51 -24.46
CA SER A 5 -0.06 -21.23 -25.06
C SER A 5 -1.01 -20.14 -24.54
N GLY A 6 -0.57 -19.36 -23.57
CA GLY A 6 -1.20 -18.09 -23.18
C GLY A 6 -0.87 -16.99 -24.18
N LYS A 7 -1.39 -17.07 -25.41
CA LYS A 7 -1.40 -15.92 -26.34
C LYS A 7 -2.30 -14.85 -25.72
N ARG A 8 -1.72 -13.86 -25.03
CA ARG A 8 -2.41 -12.59 -24.76
C ARG A 8 -2.64 -11.94 -26.13
N LYS A 9 -3.87 -12.08 -26.64
CA LYS A 9 -4.34 -11.35 -27.82
C LYS A 9 -4.17 -9.86 -27.53
N GLN A 10 -3.13 -9.30 -28.11
CA GLN A 10 -3.00 -7.88 -28.37
C GLN A 10 -3.95 -7.58 -29.55
N ASP A 11 -5.23 -7.34 -29.23
CA ASP A 11 -6.22 -6.93 -30.21
C ASP A 11 -6.53 -5.44 -30.01
N LYS A 12 -6.16 -4.68 -31.04
CA LYS A 12 -6.64 -3.35 -31.43
C LYS A 12 -6.72 -2.25 -30.38
N SER A 13 -6.00 -1.18 -30.69
CA SER A 13 -6.14 0.25 -30.38
C SER A 13 -7.55 0.79 -30.05
N GLU A 14 -8.27 0.22 -29.09
CA GLU A 14 -9.35 0.94 -28.42
C GLU A 14 -8.71 1.86 -27.38
N LYS A 15 -9.21 3.08 -27.30
CA LYS A 15 -8.72 4.07 -26.35
C LYS A 15 -9.01 3.54 -24.95
N GLU A 16 -7.96 3.15 -24.25
CA GLU A 16 -8.06 2.64 -22.87
C GLU A 16 -8.24 3.83 -21.92
N VAL A 17 -9.21 3.73 -21.03
CA VAL A 17 -9.52 4.76 -20.05
C VAL A 17 -9.34 4.19 -18.66
N PHE A 18 -8.69 4.97 -17.79
CA PHE A 18 -8.52 4.63 -16.39
C PHE A 18 -9.88 4.57 -15.70
N LEU A 19 -10.12 3.52 -14.92
CA LEU A 19 -11.37 3.32 -14.19
C LEU A 19 -11.19 3.63 -12.70
N ILE A 20 -10.32 2.87 -12.03
CA ILE A 20 -10.08 2.93 -10.59
C ILE A 20 -8.72 2.29 -10.26
N THR A 21 -8.14 2.66 -9.13
CA THR A 21 -6.97 1.98 -8.56
C THR A 21 -7.44 1.07 -7.44
N ALA A 22 -7.16 -0.23 -7.54
CA ALA A 22 -7.36 -1.20 -6.46
C ALA A 22 -6.16 -1.15 -5.51
N SER A 23 -6.38 -1.36 -4.21
CA SER A 23 -5.35 -1.29 -3.18
C SER A 23 -4.41 -2.50 -3.22
N ASP A 24 -4.90 -3.67 -3.62
CA ASP A 24 -4.12 -4.91 -3.70
C ASP A 24 -4.59 -5.83 -4.84
N GLU A 25 -3.81 -6.89 -5.11
CA GLU A 25 -4.13 -7.94 -6.10
C GLU A 25 -5.48 -8.59 -5.85
N ARG A 26 -5.83 -8.77 -4.57
CA ARG A 26 -7.10 -9.40 -4.17
C ARG A 26 -8.30 -8.53 -4.55
N GLU A 27 -8.20 -7.24 -4.29
CA GLU A 27 -9.24 -6.27 -4.64
C GLU A 27 -9.35 -6.12 -6.16
N PHE A 28 -8.21 -6.17 -6.86
CA PHE A 28 -8.19 -6.25 -8.33
C PHE A 28 -8.96 -7.46 -8.85
N ASP A 29 -8.76 -8.66 -8.28
CA ASP A 29 -9.47 -9.88 -8.69
C ASP A 29 -10.99 -9.80 -8.46
N VAL A 30 -11.41 -9.11 -7.39
CA VAL A 30 -12.84 -8.85 -7.12
C VAL A 30 -13.42 -7.97 -8.22
N TYR A 31 -12.79 -6.82 -8.51
CA TYR A 31 -13.24 -5.94 -9.59
C TYR A 31 -13.20 -6.63 -10.95
N LYS A 32 -12.11 -7.34 -11.26
CA LYS A 32 -11.99 -8.11 -12.50
C LYS A 32 -13.16 -9.09 -12.67
N SER A 33 -13.48 -9.85 -11.62
CA SER A 33 -14.59 -10.82 -11.68
C SER A 33 -15.94 -10.14 -11.87
N LEU A 34 -16.17 -8.99 -11.21
CA LEU A 34 -17.39 -8.21 -11.35
C LEU A 34 -17.56 -7.68 -12.78
N LEU A 35 -16.52 -7.05 -13.33
CA LEU A 35 -16.55 -6.49 -14.67
C LEU A 35 -16.63 -7.57 -15.76
N GLU A 36 -15.92 -8.69 -15.60
CA GLU A 36 -15.99 -9.83 -16.52
C GLU A 36 -17.38 -10.48 -16.53
N SER A 37 -18.06 -10.55 -15.38
CA SER A 37 -19.45 -11.04 -15.28
C SER A 37 -20.43 -10.18 -16.10
N CYS A 38 -20.16 -8.88 -16.20
CA CYS A 38 -20.91 -7.94 -17.06
C CYS A 38 -20.43 -7.93 -18.52
N GLY A 39 -19.44 -8.76 -18.88
CA GLY A 39 -18.89 -8.82 -20.24
C GLY A 39 -17.94 -7.66 -20.59
N ILE A 40 -17.45 -6.92 -19.57
CA ILE A 40 -16.54 -5.79 -19.77
C ILE A 40 -15.09 -6.30 -19.65
N PRO A 41 -14.25 -6.13 -20.69
CA PRO A 41 -12.85 -6.54 -20.62
C PRO A 41 -12.06 -5.61 -19.70
N VAL A 42 -11.25 -6.20 -18.82
CA VAL A 42 -10.42 -5.49 -17.84
C VAL A 42 -8.94 -5.62 -18.17
N LEU A 43 -8.24 -4.50 -18.14
CA LEU A 43 -6.80 -4.41 -18.35
C LEU A 43 -6.12 -4.03 -17.04
N LYS A 44 -5.13 -4.84 -16.68
CA LYS A 44 -4.33 -4.64 -15.49
C LYS A 44 -3.08 -3.86 -15.83
N LYS A 45 -2.83 -2.76 -15.13
CA LYS A 45 -1.56 -2.03 -15.24
C LYS A 45 -0.98 -1.80 -13.85
N HIS A 46 0.23 -2.28 -13.64
CA HIS A 46 0.96 -2.04 -12.40
C HIS A 46 1.65 -0.67 -12.45
N ARG A 47 1.56 0.11 -11.37
CA ARG A 47 2.38 1.31 -11.19
C ARG A 47 3.79 0.91 -10.79
N GLU A 48 4.72 1.16 -11.71
CA GLU A 48 6.17 1.22 -11.46
C GLU A 48 6.73 0.07 -10.59
N ALA A 49 7.57 0.36 -9.60
CA ALA A 49 8.29 -0.60 -8.77
C ALA A 49 7.43 -1.37 -7.74
N GLY A 50 6.09 -1.33 -7.88
CA GLY A 50 5.17 -2.05 -6.99
C GLY A 50 5.36 -3.56 -7.02
N GLU A 51 5.81 -4.13 -8.15
CA GLU A 51 6.04 -5.58 -8.26
C GLU A 51 7.22 -6.05 -7.40
N TYR A 52 8.31 -5.28 -7.31
CA TYR A 52 9.47 -5.63 -6.47
C TYR A 52 9.17 -5.50 -4.98
N LEU A 53 8.41 -4.47 -4.59
CA LEU A 53 7.90 -4.31 -3.24
C LEU A 53 6.91 -5.42 -2.86
N ASN A 54 6.06 -5.85 -3.79
CA ASN A 54 5.16 -6.97 -3.58
C ASN A 54 5.92 -8.30 -3.39
N ILE A 55 6.96 -8.56 -4.20
CA ILE A 55 7.78 -9.77 -4.05
C ILE A 55 8.55 -9.77 -2.72
N SER A 56 9.05 -8.62 -2.28
CA SER A 56 9.88 -8.52 -1.08
C SER A 56 9.10 -8.40 0.23
N MET A 57 7.96 -7.67 0.23
CA MET A 57 7.16 -7.40 1.43
C MET A 57 5.80 -8.12 1.45
N GLY A 58 5.41 -8.79 0.36
CA GLY A 58 4.11 -9.45 0.23
C GLY A 58 2.91 -8.49 0.20
N MET A 59 3.16 -7.19 0.03
CA MET A 59 2.14 -6.14 -0.03
C MET A 59 2.54 -5.09 -1.07
N SER A 60 1.62 -4.72 -1.96
CA SER A 60 1.83 -3.64 -2.93
C SER A 60 1.32 -2.32 -2.35
N VAL A 61 2.23 -1.45 -1.87
CA VAL A 61 1.85 -0.13 -1.31
C VAL A 61 1.22 0.79 -2.37
N TYR A 62 1.44 0.50 -3.65
CA TYR A 62 1.04 1.35 -4.77
C TYR A 62 -0.21 0.88 -5.51
N GLY A 63 -0.80 -0.25 -5.09
CA GLY A 63 -2.02 -0.78 -5.70
C GLY A 63 -1.86 -1.25 -7.16
N VAL A 64 -3.00 -1.49 -7.81
CA VAL A 64 -3.13 -1.95 -9.19
C VAL A 64 -4.12 -1.05 -9.92
N ASP A 65 -3.67 -0.43 -11.01
CA ASP A 65 -4.54 0.41 -11.82
C ASP A 65 -5.37 -0.45 -12.78
N ILE A 66 -6.68 -0.20 -12.79
CA ILE A 66 -7.66 -0.90 -13.60
C ILE A 66 -8.04 0.00 -14.78
N TYR A 67 -7.86 -0.55 -15.98
CA TYR A 67 -8.20 0.11 -17.24
C TYR A 67 -9.31 -0.66 -17.97
N VAL A 68 -10.18 0.08 -18.64
CA VAL A 68 -11.27 -0.45 -19.47
C VAL A 68 -11.33 0.29 -20.80
N PRO A 69 -11.84 -0.33 -21.88
CA PRO A 69 -12.05 0.39 -23.13
C PRO A 69 -13.06 1.54 -22.97
N GLU A 70 -12.84 2.66 -23.66
CA GLU A 70 -13.68 3.88 -23.59
C GLU A 70 -15.18 3.58 -23.76
N LYS A 71 -15.53 2.61 -24.60
CA LYS A 71 -16.91 2.16 -24.85
C LYS A 71 -17.63 1.70 -23.58
N TYR A 72 -16.90 1.06 -22.66
CA TYR A 72 -17.44 0.46 -21.44
C TYR A 72 -17.15 1.28 -20.19
N HIS A 73 -16.38 2.37 -20.30
CA HIS A 73 -15.99 3.21 -19.17
C HIS A 73 -17.18 3.70 -18.34
N ARG A 74 -18.26 4.17 -19.00
CA ARG A 74 -19.43 4.69 -18.30
C ARG A 74 -20.19 3.60 -17.54
N GLU A 75 -20.29 2.41 -18.11
CA GLU A 75 -20.97 1.26 -17.50
C GLU A 75 -20.17 0.71 -16.33
N ALA A 76 -18.87 0.49 -16.56
CA ALA A 76 -17.90 0.08 -15.54
C ALA A 76 -17.89 1.04 -14.33
N LEU A 77 -17.88 2.35 -14.57
CA LEU A 77 -17.89 3.36 -13.50
C LEU A 77 -19.18 3.30 -12.67
N GLY A 78 -20.32 3.06 -13.32
CA GLY A 78 -21.60 2.87 -12.63
C GLY A 78 -21.61 1.64 -11.74
N LEU A 79 -21.07 0.52 -12.23
CA LEU A 79 -20.96 -0.73 -11.48
C LEU A 79 -20.07 -0.57 -10.25
N VAL A 80 -18.86 -0.05 -10.44
CA VAL A 80 -17.89 0.17 -9.34
C VAL A 80 -18.45 1.11 -8.29
N LYS A 81 -19.12 2.20 -8.68
CA LYS A 81 -19.72 3.14 -7.72
C LYS A 81 -20.86 2.51 -6.92
N SER A 82 -21.62 1.59 -7.52
CA SER A 82 -22.73 0.90 -6.86
C SER A 82 -22.28 -0.17 -5.85
N THR A 83 -21.08 -0.72 -6.04
CA THR A 83 -20.46 -1.68 -5.12
C THR A 83 -19.66 -0.99 -4.03
N ALA A 84 -18.91 0.08 -4.36
CA ALA A 84 -18.13 0.84 -3.39
C ALA A 84 -19.02 1.36 -2.23
N GLY A 85 -20.21 1.88 -2.55
CA GLY A 85 -21.20 2.33 -1.56
C GLY A 85 -21.77 1.26 -0.62
N LYS A 86 -21.37 -0.02 -0.78
CA LYS A 86 -21.69 -1.11 0.15
C LYS A 86 -20.48 -1.60 0.95
N GLU A 87 -19.26 -1.33 0.48
CA GLU A 87 -18.01 -1.80 1.09
C GLU A 87 -17.48 -0.80 2.13
N ASP A 88 -17.81 0.48 1.99
CA ASP A 88 -17.33 1.55 2.88
C ASP A 88 -17.85 1.50 4.33
N ASP A 89 -18.74 0.58 4.68
CA ASP A 89 -19.14 0.31 6.08
C ASP A 89 -18.26 -0.77 6.73
N TYR A 90 -17.88 -1.80 5.97
CA TYR A 90 -17.08 -2.95 6.46
C TYR A 90 -15.58 -2.62 6.57
N ASP A 91 -15.03 -1.88 5.62
CA ASP A 91 -13.59 -1.55 5.62
C ASP A 91 -13.22 -0.56 6.73
N LYS A 92 -14.14 0.33 7.14
CA LYS A 92 -13.89 1.31 8.21
C LYS A 92 -13.75 0.66 9.59
N GLU A 93 -14.42 -0.45 9.86
CA GLU A 93 -14.24 -1.21 11.10
C GLU A 93 -12.92 -1.98 11.12
N PHE A 94 -12.56 -2.61 9.99
CA PHE A 94 -11.31 -3.35 9.85
C PHE A 94 -10.05 -2.47 9.92
N GLU A 95 -10.09 -1.27 9.33
CA GLU A 95 -8.99 -0.29 9.39
C GLU A 95 -8.78 0.25 10.81
N LYS A 96 -9.86 0.53 11.55
CA LYS A 96 -9.78 0.93 12.98
C LYS A 96 -9.16 -0.17 13.85
N GLU A 97 -9.43 -1.43 13.54
CA GLU A 97 -8.85 -2.57 14.26
C GLU A 97 -7.35 -2.75 13.97
N LYS A 98 -6.93 -2.57 12.69
CA LYS A 98 -5.50 -2.58 12.31
C LYS A 98 -4.71 -1.44 12.94
N GLU A 99 -5.26 -0.23 12.98
CA GLU A 99 -4.61 0.94 13.57
C GLU A 99 -4.35 0.74 15.08
N SER A 100 -5.30 0.09 15.77
CA SER A 100 -5.18 -0.31 17.19
C SER A 100 -4.02 -1.30 17.43
N TYR A 101 -3.74 -2.19 16.47
CA TYR A 101 -2.65 -3.17 16.58
C TYR A 101 -1.27 -2.58 16.24
N GLN A 102 -1.21 -1.65 15.29
CA GLN A 102 0.03 -1.08 14.79
C GLN A 102 0.67 -0.09 15.79
N ASN A 103 -0.15 0.70 16.50
CA ASN A 103 0.33 1.72 17.46
C ASN A 103 0.98 1.12 18.72
N ARG A 104 0.72 -0.15 19.03
CA ARG A 104 1.34 -0.84 20.18
C ARG A 104 2.84 -1.08 20.05
N ARG A 105 3.40 -1.08 18.83
CA ARG A 105 4.83 -1.36 18.60
C ARG A 105 5.71 -0.12 18.73
N LEU A 106 5.19 1.06 18.45
CA LEU A 106 5.98 2.30 18.41
C LEU A 106 6.35 2.84 19.81
N THR A 107 5.52 2.58 20.83
CA THR A 107 5.81 2.99 22.22
C THR A 107 7.01 2.25 22.80
N TYR A 108 7.18 0.96 22.47
CA TYR A 108 8.34 0.18 22.94
C TYR A 108 9.65 0.58 22.25
N VAL A 109 9.60 0.98 20.98
CA VAL A 109 10.78 1.47 20.25
C VAL A 109 11.33 2.76 20.88
N TRP A 110 10.44 3.68 21.28
CA TRP A 110 10.84 4.91 21.99
C TRP A 110 11.48 4.62 23.35
N ILE A 111 11.00 3.62 24.09
CA ILE A 111 11.57 3.22 25.38
C ILE A 111 12.98 2.61 25.18
N ILE A 112 13.16 1.77 24.17
CA ILE A 112 14.46 1.16 23.86
C ILE A 112 15.48 2.25 23.50
N ILE A 113 15.10 3.20 22.64
CA ILE A 113 15.94 4.35 22.29
C ILE A 113 16.33 5.12 23.57
N ALA A 114 15.37 5.49 24.41
CA ALA A 114 15.66 6.22 25.65
C ALA A 114 16.65 5.49 26.58
N VAL A 115 16.55 4.16 26.70
CA VAL A 115 17.45 3.35 27.55
C VAL A 115 18.87 3.27 26.99
N PHE A 116 19.05 3.18 25.67
CA PHE A 116 20.39 3.19 25.06
C PHE A 116 21.07 4.56 25.12
N TYR A 117 20.29 5.65 24.97
CA TYR A 117 20.83 7.00 25.02
C TYR A 117 20.98 7.56 26.44
N SER A 118 20.27 7.02 27.43
CA SER A 118 20.38 7.44 28.84
C SER A 118 21.80 7.35 29.43
N PRO A 119 22.54 6.22 29.32
CA PRO A 119 23.91 6.16 29.84
C PRO A 119 24.86 7.07 29.06
N PHE A 120 24.62 7.26 27.76
CA PHE A 120 25.41 8.17 26.92
C PHE A 120 25.17 9.64 27.29
N LEU A 121 23.92 10.02 27.55
CA LEU A 121 23.54 11.38 27.98
C LEU A 121 24.09 11.72 29.36
N VAL A 122 23.99 10.79 30.32
CA VAL A 122 24.55 11.00 31.65
C VAL A 122 26.08 11.13 31.56
N TRP A 123 26.74 10.24 30.83
CA TRP A 123 28.20 10.33 30.62
C TRP A 123 28.62 11.64 29.95
N LEU A 124 27.89 12.09 28.92
CA LEU A 124 28.14 13.33 28.19
C LEU A 124 27.93 14.60 29.05
N ILE A 125 26.93 14.60 29.93
CA ILE A 125 26.72 15.69 30.88
C ILE A 125 27.86 15.73 31.92
N TYR A 126 28.29 14.57 32.41
CA TYR A 126 29.43 14.48 33.34
C TYR A 126 30.73 15.02 32.72
N THR A 127 31.01 14.69 31.46
CA THR A 127 32.18 15.23 30.76
C THR A 127 32.08 16.74 30.56
N LEU A 128 30.91 17.26 30.14
CA LEU A 128 30.72 18.70 29.97
C LEU A 128 30.88 19.50 31.28
N ILE A 129 30.35 19.00 32.40
CA ILE A 129 30.50 19.68 33.70
C ILE A 129 31.96 19.64 34.16
N ASN A 130 32.64 18.51 33.97
CA ASN A 130 34.04 18.36 34.35
C ASN A 130 34.96 19.25 33.51
N ASP A 131 34.72 19.36 32.20
CA ASP A 131 35.49 20.23 31.31
C ASP A 131 35.27 21.71 31.62
N VAL A 132 34.03 22.13 31.90
CA VAL A 132 33.72 23.52 32.31
C VAL A 132 34.37 23.87 33.65
N PHE A 133 34.37 22.95 34.61
CA PHE A 133 35.06 23.14 35.89
C PHE A 133 36.58 23.23 35.73
N MET A 134 37.17 22.47 34.80
CA MET A 134 38.62 22.53 34.51
C MET A 134 39.03 23.85 33.82
N ILE A 135 38.17 24.41 32.95
CA ILE A 135 38.41 25.68 32.26
C ILE A 135 38.30 26.89 33.21
N GLY A 136 37.45 26.82 34.24
CA GLY A 136 37.28 27.89 35.23
C GLY A 136 38.38 27.98 36.31
N SER A 137 39.35 27.06 36.31
CA SER A 137 40.45 27.01 37.30
C SER A 137 41.81 27.44 36.72
N GLN A 138 41.86 28.03 35.52
CA GLN A 138 43.04 28.69 34.96
C GLN A 138 42.91 30.22 34.97
#